data_AF-X0RTW3-F1
#
_entry.id   AF-X0RTW3-F1
#
_cell.length_a   1.000
_cell.length_b   1.000
_cell.length_c   1.000
_cell.angle_alpha   90.00
_cell.angle_beta   90.00
_cell.angle_gamma   90.00
#
_symmetry.space_group_name_H-M   'P 1'
#
loop_
_entity.id
_entity.type
_entity.pdbx_description
1 polymer ?
#
loop_
_entity_poly.entity_id
_entity_poly.type
_entity_poly.pdbx_seq_one_letter_code
_entity_poly.pdbx_strand_id
1 'polypeptide(L)'
;PYGMLYREVKNLVSLGIITEEKKGKITLLSANMDLPYFAELRGLMIKTAGLGDAMRDALSGFAGIRYALIYGSFASGEETERSDVDLLTVGDIDEEDLLKALSGVEKDVGREVNYILWSVEEFMKRAREGHHLLADVSRKPVLMLDGDEDEFRRTIEKEDYTEN
;
A
#
# COMPACT_ATOMS: atom_id res chain seq x y z
N PRO A 1 15.97 20.47 -1.30
CA PRO A 1 15.28 19.18 -1.08
C PRO A 1 15.78 18.40 0.17
N TYR A 2 17.08 18.37 0.46
CA TYR A 2 17.66 17.55 1.56
C TYR A 2 17.47 18.07 3.00
N GLY A 3 17.02 19.32 3.18
CA GLY A 3 16.97 19.97 4.50
C GLY A 3 15.83 19.52 5.42
N MET A 4 14.67 19.16 4.87
CA MET A 4 13.52 18.68 5.67
C MET A 4 13.79 17.25 6.16
N LEU A 5 14.10 16.32 5.24
CA LEU A 5 14.43 14.94 5.60
C LEU A 5 15.52 14.85 6.69
N TYR A 6 16.54 15.69 6.63
CA TYR A 6 17.59 15.74 7.66
C TYR A 6 17.11 16.25 9.01
N ARG A 7 16.12 17.15 9.04
CA ARG A 7 15.48 17.65 10.25
C ARG A 7 14.57 16.61 10.88
N GLU A 8 13.72 15.94 10.10
CA GLU A 8 12.89 14.82 10.60
C GLU A 8 13.76 13.71 11.19
N VAL A 9 14.83 13.30 10.49
CA VAL A 9 15.77 12.27 10.98
C VAL A 9 16.42 12.70 12.30
N LYS A 10 16.87 13.97 12.41
CA LYS A 10 17.43 14.48 13.67
C LYS A 10 16.42 14.48 14.81
N ASN A 11 15.16 14.81 14.53
CA ASN A 11 14.11 14.76 15.54
C ASN A 11 13.93 13.32 16.05
N LEU A 12 13.85 12.33 15.15
CA LEU A 12 13.73 10.92 15.52
C LEU A 12 14.94 10.40 16.31
N VAL A 13 16.15 10.86 15.99
CA VAL A 13 17.36 10.59 16.77
C VAL A 13 17.29 11.24 18.16
N SER A 14 16.83 12.49 18.24
CA SER A 14 16.70 13.20 19.52
C SER A 14 15.66 12.58 20.46
N LEU A 15 14.61 11.98 19.89
CA LEU A 15 13.59 11.23 20.61
C LEU A 15 14.05 9.80 20.98
N GLY A 16 15.22 9.38 20.52
CA GLY A 16 15.77 8.05 20.77
C GLY A 16 15.08 6.93 19.98
N ILE A 17 14.22 7.27 19.01
CA ILE A 17 13.52 6.31 18.13
C ILE A 17 14.48 5.70 17.11
N ILE A 18 15.46 6.49 16.66
CA ILE A 18 16.52 6.08 15.74
C ILE A 18 17.87 6.26 16.44
N THR A 19 18.76 5.29 16.29
CA THR A 19 20.17 5.38 16.67
C THR A 19 21.01 5.82 15.47
N GLU A 20 22.04 6.63 15.73
CA GLU A 20 23.00 7.11 14.75
C GLU A 20 24.39 6.57 15.09
N GLU A 21 25.00 5.81 14.18
CA GLU A 21 26.39 5.35 14.31
C GLU A 21 27.24 5.94 13.16
N LYS A 22 28.34 6.63 13.51
CA LYS A 22 29.29 7.12 12.51
C LYS A 22 30.37 6.07 12.24
N LYS A 23 30.37 5.50 11.04
CA LYS A 23 31.46 4.67 10.50
C LYS A 23 32.22 5.44 9.42
N GLY A 24 33.29 6.11 9.83
CA GLY A 24 34.12 6.90 8.94
C GLY A 24 33.36 8.09 8.34
N LYS A 25 33.17 8.10 7.02
CA LYS A 25 32.37 9.13 6.32
C LYS A 25 30.88 8.79 6.21
N ILE A 26 30.47 7.61 6.67
CA ILE A 26 29.10 7.12 6.55
C ILE A 26 28.42 7.24 7.92
N THR A 27 27.22 7.82 7.92
CA THR A 27 26.30 7.74 9.05
C THR A 27 25.33 6.58 8.79
N LEU A 28 25.33 5.59 9.67
CA LEU A 28 24.33 4.52 9.71
C LEU A 28 23.21 4.92 10.66
N LEU A 29 21.98 4.81 10.19
CA LEU A 29 20.78 5.04 10.98
C LEU A 29 20.09 3.68 11.19
N SER A 30 19.62 3.42 12.40
CA SER A 30 18.91 2.17 12.72
C SER A 30 17.80 2.43 13.72
N ALA A 31 16.73 1.63 13.70
CA ALA A 31 15.70 1.73 14.73
C ALA A 31 16.27 1.33 16.09
N ASN A 32 15.90 2.07 17.14
CA ASN A 32 16.31 1.73 18.50
C ASN A 32 15.39 0.63 19.08
N MET A 33 15.84 -0.62 18.98
CA MET A 33 15.08 -1.78 19.48
C MET A 33 15.09 -1.91 21.02
N ASP A 34 15.95 -1.16 21.71
CA ASP A 34 16.07 -1.18 23.17
C ASP A 34 15.07 -0.22 23.87
N LEU A 35 14.19 0.43 23.11
CA LEU A 35 13.17 1.30 23.68
C LEU A 35 12.16 0.49 24.51
N PRO A 36 11.82 0.92 25.75
CA PRO A 36 10.82 0.23 26.58
C PRO A 36 9.45 0.12 25.93
N TYR A 37 9.14 1.01 24.98
CA TYR A 37 7.89 1.07 24.22
C TYR A 37 8.06 0.70 22.74
N PHE A 38 9.18 0.05 22.37
CA PHE A 38 9.47 -0.31 20.97
C PHE A 38 8.36 -1.17 20.36
N ALA A 39 7.82 -2.12 21.13
CA ALA A 39 6.76 -3.02 20.67
C ALA A 39 5.47 -2.28 20.33
N GLU A 40 5.08 -1.29 21.15
CA GLU A 40 3.91 -0.45 20.96
C GLU A 40 4.10 0.49 19.76
N LEU A 41 5.28 1.11 19.64
CA LEU A 41 5.61 2.01 18.54
C LEU A 41 5.73 1.25 17.20
N ARG A 42 6.32 0.06 17.22
CA ARG A 42 6.33 -0.89 16.10
C ARG A 42 4.92 -1.33 15.75
N GLY A 43 4.09 -1.66 16.74
CA GLY A 43 2.69 -2.02 16.53
C GLY A 43 1.89 -0.88 15.90
N LEU A 44 2.12 0.37 16.33
CA LEU A 44 1.52 1.56 15.74
C LEU A 44 1.99 1.73 14.29
N MET A 45 3.30 1.64 14.05
CA MET A 45 3.89 1.72 12.70
C MET A 45 3.40 0.60 11.79
N ILE A 46 3.14 -0.61 12.30
CA ILE A 46 2.55 -1.69 11.49
C ILE A 46 1.10 -1.36 11.14
N LYS A 47 0.34 -0.85 12.11
CA LYS A 47 -1.07 -0.45 11.94
C LYS A 47 -1.26 0.77 11.03
N THR A 48 -0.25 1.63 10.90
CA THR A 48 -0.32 2.87 10.12
C THR A 48 0.53 2.85 8.84
N ALA A 49 1.72 2.27 8.87
CA ALA A 49 2.68 2.25 7.76
C ALA A 49 3.03 0.84 7.25
N GLY A 50 2.85 -0.21 8.05
CA GLY A 50 3.20 -1.59 7.70
C GLY A 50 2.09 -2.39 7.02
N LEU A 51 0.89 -1.83 6.87
CA LEU A 51 -0.19 -2.46 6.10
C LEU A 51 0.23 -2.70 4.65
N GLY A 52 0.88 -1.71 4.01
CA GLY A 52 1.35 -1.85 2.64
C GLY A 52 2.31 -3.03 2.48
N ASP A 53 3.26 -3.18 3.41
CA ASP A 53 4.22 -4.28 3.38
C ASP A 53 3.56 -5.63 3.70
N ALA A 54 2.68 -5.70 4.72
CA ALA A 54 1.94 -6.91 5.04
C ALA A 54 1.05 -7.38 3.88
N MET A 55 0.43 -6.43 3.17
CA MET A 55 -0.38 -6.72 1.99
C MET A 55 0.49 -7.17 0.82
N ARG A 56 1.66 -6.55 0.58
CA ARG A 56 2.62 -7.02 -0.44
C ARG A 56 3.08 -8.44 -0.15
N ASP A 57 3.46 -8.73 1.09
CA ASP A 57 3.92 -10.05 1.49
C ASP A 57 2.81 -11.10 1.30
N ALA A 58 1.58 -10.78 1.70
CA ALA A 58 0.43 -11.65 1.52
C ALA A 58 0.10 -11.92 0.03
N LEU A 59 0.26 -10.91 -0.84
CA LEU A 59 -0.02 -11.02 -2.26
C LEU A 59 1.15 -11.60 -3.08
N SER A 60 2.38 -11.58 -2.56
CA SER A 60 3.58 -12.03 -3.27
C SER A 60 3.54 -13.50 -3.70
N GLY A 61 2.71 -14.33 -3.05
CA GLY A 61 2.53 -15.74 -3.40
C GLY A 61 1.68 -15.98 -4.65
N PHE A 62 1.02 -14.96 -5.20
CA PHE A 62 0.08 -15.10 -6.30
C PHE A 62 0.70 -14.71 -7.63
N ALA A 63 1.09 -15.69 -8.45
CA ALA A 63 1.64 -15.44 -9.78
C ALA A 63 0.60 -14.92 -10.81
N GLY A 64 -0.70 -15.01 -10.50
CA GLY A 64 -1.79 -14.60 -11.39
C GLY A 64 -2.25 -13.16 -11.24
N ILE A 65 -1.69 -12.41 -10.28
CA ILE A 65 -1.99 -10.99 -10.08
C ILE A 65 -1.25 -10.16 -11.13
N ARG A 66 -1.98 -9.32 -11.85
CA ARG A 66 -1.43 -8.33 -12.78
C ARG A 66 -1.28 -6.97 -12.10
N TYR A 67 -2.29 -6.56 -11.34
CA TYR A 67 -2.27 -5.33 -10.55
C TYR A 67 -2.90 -5.58 -9.19
N ALA A 68 -2.32 -5.03 -8.13
CA ALA A 68 -2.97 -4.92 -6.85
C ALA A 68 -2.67 -3.55 -6.25
N LEU A 69 -3.69 -2.82 -5.81
CA LEU A 69 -3.52 -1.51 -5.21
C LEU A 69 -4.51 -1.26 -4.09
N ILE A 70 -4.08 -0.48 -3.10
CA ILE A 70 -4.98 0.11 -2.13
C ILE A 70 -5.40 1.49 -2.62
N TYR A 71 -6.68 1.80 -2.49
CA TYR A 71 -7.26 3.09 -2.84
C TYR A 71 -8.07 3.68 -1.68
N GLY A 72 -8.74 4.80 -1.91
CA GLY A 72 -9.60 5.42 -0.91
C GLY A 72 -8.84 6.14 0.20
N SER A 73 -9.45 6.23 1.37
CA SER A 73 -8.96 7.08 2.47
C SER A 73 -7.53 6.73 2.90
N PHE A 74 -7.19 5.43 2.90
CA PHE A 74 -5.87 4.90 3.23
C PHE A 74 -4.78 5.37 2.26
N ALA A 75 -5.06 5.35 0.96
CA ALA A 75 -4.09 5.79 -0.02
C ALA A 75 -3.92 7.33 -0.01
N SER A 76 -4.96 8.07 0.35
CA SER A 76 -4.92 9.53 0.46
C SER A 76 -4.32 10.06 1.76
N GLY A 77 -4.03 9.22 2.76
CA GLY A 77 -3.57 9.66 4.09
C GLY A 77 -4.67 10.34 4.91
N GLU A 78 -5.93 10.15 4.52
CA GLU A 78 -7.12 10.67 5.20
C GLU A 78 -7.80 9.59 6.06
N GLU A 79 -7.19 8.41 6.17
CA GLU A 79 -7.72 7.31 6.96
C GLU A 79 -7.78 7.64 8.45
N THR A 80 -8.80 7.12 9.10
CA THR A 80 -8.92 7.13 10.56
C THR A 80 -8.54 5.77 11.14
N GLU A 81 -8.42 5.67 12.46
CA GLU A 81 -8.15 4.40 13.15
C GLU A 81 -9.22 3.32 12.91
N ARG A 82 -10.39 3.70 12.39
CA ARG A 82 -11.53 2.81 12.13
C ARG A 82 -11.83 2.60 10.65
N SER A 83 -11.07 3.25 9.76
CA SER A 83 -11.28 3.13 8.33
C SER A 83 -10.86 1.73 7.86
N ASP A 84 -11.75 1.13 7.09
CA ASP A 84 -11.52 -0.03 6.27
C ASP A 84 -10.46 0.25 5.20
N VAL A 85 -9.87 -0.83 4.69
CA VAL A 85 -8.84 -0.79 3.65
C VAL A 85 -9.47 -1.27 2.36
N ASP A 86 -9.55 -0.39 1.37
CA ASP A 86 -10.07 -0.75 0.05
C ASP A 86 -8.96 -1.27 -0.86
N LEU A 87 -9.06 -2.54 -1.27
CA LEU A 87 -8.13 -3.23 -2.17
C LEU A 87 -8.80 -3.49 -3.53
N LEU A 88 -8.11 -3.11 -4.60
CA LEU A 88 -8.43 -3.59 -5.96
C LEU A 88 -7.35 -4.56 -6.40
N THR A 89 -7.77 -5.77 -6.77
CA THR A 89 -6.91 -6.82 -7.33
C THR A 89 -7.40 -7.16 -8.74
N VAL A 90 -6.49 -7.13 -9.70
CA VAL A 90 -6.72 -7.51 -11.09
C VAL A 90 -5.84 -8.70 -11.41
N GLY A 91 -6.44 -9.83 -11.74
CA GLY A 91 -5.70 -11.07 -11.99
C GLY A 91 -6.61 -12.27 -12.15
N ASP A 92 -6.02 -13.38 -12.58
CA ASP A 92 -6.69 -14.68 -12.64
C ASP A 92 -6.16 -15.53 -11.48
N ILE A 93 -6.80 -15.40 -10.32
CA ILE A 93 -6.45 -16.08 -9.08
C ILE A 93 -7.69 -16.65 -8.42
N ASP A 94 -7.51 -17.67 -7.60
CA ASP A 94 -8.59 -18.24 -6.80
C ASP A 94 -9.01 -17.27 -5.68
N GLU A 95 -10.30 -16.96 -5.63
CA GLU A 95 -10.86 -16.01 -4.67
C GLU A 95 -10.79 -16.53 -3.23
N GLU A 96 -10.92 -17.85 -3.00
CA GLU A 96 -10.79 -18.42 -1.66
C GLU A 96 -9.37 -18.28 -1.13
N ASP A 97 -8.36 -18.42 -1.99
CA ASP A 97 -6.97 -18.23 -1.61
C ASP A 97 -6.66 -16.77 -1.32
N LEU A 98 -7.19 -15.83 -2.11
CA LEU A 98 -7.12 -14.40 -1.82
C LEU A 98 -7.72 -14.09 -0.44
N LEU A 99 -8.93 -14.59 -0.17
CA LEU A 99 -9.62 -14.41 1.12
C LEU A 99 -8.79 -14.92 2.30
N LYS A 100 -8.16 -16.10 2.18
CA LYS A 100 -7.28 -16.64 3.22
C LYS A 100 -6.08 -15.74 3.48
N ALA A 101 -5.47 -15.20 2.42
CA ALA A 101 -4.33 -14.28 2.54
C ALA A 101 -4.75 -12.98 3.25
N LEU A 102 -5.86 -12.37 2.82
CA LEU A 102 -6.38 -11.14 3.42
C LEU A 102 -6.79 -11.35 4.88
N SER A 103 -7.45 -12.46 5.22
CA SER A 103 -7.78 -12.82 6.60
C SER A 103 -6.56 -12.93 7.52
N GLY A 104 -5.38 -13.27 6.98
CA GLY A 104 -4.12 -13.24 7.72
C GLY A 104 -3.71 -11.80 8.04
N VAL A 105 -3.74 -10.93 7.03
CA VAL A 105 -3.41 -9.51 7.18
C VAL A 105 -4.37 -8.80 8.13
N GLU A 106 -5.68 -9.05 8.03
CA GLU A 106 -6.69 -8.46 8.91
C GLU A 106 -6.45 -8.79 10.39
N LYS A 107 -6.00 -10.01 10.69
CA LYS A 107 -5.67 -10.43 12.06
C LYS A 107 -4.42 -9.74 12.59
N ASP A 108 -3.41 -9.56 11.74
CA ASP A 108 -2.14 -8.97 12.11
C ASP A 108 -2.23 -7.45 12.26
N VAL A 109 -3.01 -6.80 11.39
CA VAL A 109 -3.17 -5.34 11.35
C VAL A 109 -4.37 -4.88 12.20
N GLY A 110 -5.37 -5.73 12.43
CA GLY A 110 -6.57 -5.41 13.19
C GLY A 110 -7.52 -4.45 12.46
N ARG A 111 -7.53 -4.52 11.12
CA ARG A 111 -8.39 -3.71 10.24
C ARG A 111 -9.07 -4.63 9.22
N GLU A 112 -10.29 -4.30 8.85
CA GLU A 112 -11.04 -4.99 7.79
C GLU A 112 -10.51 -4.56 6.42
N VAL A 113 -10.38 -5.52 5.50
CA VAL A 113 -9.95 -5.32 4.12
C VAL A 113 -11.12 -5.62 3.20
N ASN A 114 -11.69 -4.56 2.63
CA ASN A 114 -12.68 -4.66 1.57
C ASN A 114 -11.96 -4.84 0.23
N TYR A 115 -12.21 -5.96 -0.46
CA TYR A 115 -11.53 -6.25 -1.72
C TYR A 115 -12.49 -6.33 -2.91
N ILE A 116 -11.95 -5.97 -4.07
CA ILE A 116 -12.55 -6.20 -5.37
C ILE A 116 -11.57 -7.04 -6.17
N LEU A 117 -12.03 -8.21 -6.66
CA LEU A 117 -11.25 -9.07 -7.54
C LEU A 117 -11.85 -9.05 -8.95
N TRP A 118 -11.08 -8.59 -9.93
CA TRP A 118 -11.45 -8.63 -11.35
C TRP A 118 -10.47 -9.46 -12.15
N SER A 119 -10.98 -10.22 -13.12
CA SER A 119 -10.13 -10.79 -14.17
C SER A 119 -9.55 -9.66 -15.02
N VAL A 120 -8.45 -9.95 -15.73
CA VAL A 120 -7.85 -8.99 -16.67
C VAL A 120 -8.86 -8.56 -17.74
N GLU A 121 -9.68 -9.50 -18.24
CA GLU A 121 -10.70 -9.22 -19.26
C GLU A 121 -11.78 -8.26 -18.75
N GLU A 122 -12.23 -8.49 -17.52
CA GLU A 122 -13.27 -7.69 -16.89
C GLU A 122 -12.75 -6.29 -16.51
N PHE A 123 -11.50 -6.18 -16.07
CA PHE A 123 -10.83 -4.89 -15.88
C PHE A 123 -10.77 -4.08 -17.18
N MET A 124 -10.36 -4.71 -18.29
CA MET A 124 -10.30 -4.05 -19.60
C MET A 124 -11.68 -3.62 -20.11
N LYS A 125 -12.73 -4.40 -19.81
CA LYS A 125 -14.11 -4.05 -20.14
C LYS A 125 -14.59 -2.85 -19.33
N ARG A 126 -14.38 -2.86 -18.01
CA ARG A 126 -14.76 -1.76 -17.11
C ARG A 126 -13.98 -0.47 -17.40
N ALA A 127 -12.72 -0.59 -17.83
CA ALA A 127 -11.91 0.55 -18.27
C ALA A 127 -12.55 1.22 -19.51
N ARG A 128 -12.98 0.42 -20.49
CA ARG A 128 -13.71 0.92 -21.67
C ARG A 128 -15.04 1.57 -21.33
N GLU A 129 -15.78 1.02 -20.39
CA GLU A 129 -17.09 1.54 -19.97
C GLU A 129 -16.99 2.78 -19.05
N GLY A 130 -15.78 3.27 -18.77
CA GLY A 130 -15.59 4.44 -17.89
C GLY A 130 -16.03 4.19 -16.44
N HIS A 131 -15.83 2.98 -15.92
CA HIS A 131 -16.31 2.58 -14.60
C HIS A 131 -15.87 3.57 -13.51
N HIS A 132 -16.82 4.02 -12.68
CA HIS A 132 -16.62 5.09 -11.70
C HIS A 132 -15.40 4.88 -10.78
N LEU A 133 -15.18 3.63 -10.31
CA LEU A 133 -14.01 3.30 -9.50
C LEU A 133 -12.71 3.55 -10.27
N LEU A 134 -12.61 3.10 -11.52
CA LEU A 134 -11.41 3.28 -12.36
C LEU A 134 -11.13 4.75 -12.66
N ALA A 135 -12.20 5.51 -12.92
CA ALA A 135 -12.11 6.96 -13.07
C ALA A 135 -11.60 7.64 -11.78
N ASP A 136 -12.00 7.17 -10.60
CA ASP A 136 -11.55 7.72 -9.31
C ASP A 136 -10.09 7.38 -9.01
N VAL A 137 -9.71 6.10 -9.10
CA VAL A 137 -8.33 5.63 -8.81
C VAL A 137 -7.30 6.12 -9.83
N SER A 138 -7.72 6.50 -11.04
CA SER A 138 -6.82 7.12 -12.02
C SER A 138 -6.40 8.55 -11.63
N ARG A 139 -7.23 9.25 -10.83
CA ARG A 139 -7.04 10.67 -10.49
C ARG A 139 -6.58 10.90 -9.05
N LYS A 140 -6.81 9.92 -8.17
CA LYS A 140 -6.47 10.00 -6.75
C LYS A 140 -5.17 9.26 -6.43
N PRO A 141 -4.53 9.57 -5.28
CA PRO A 141 -3.45 8.75 -4.75
C PRO A 141 -3.88 7.29 -4.59
N VAL A 142 -3.00 6.38 -4.99
CA VAL A 142 -3.14 4.94 -4.80
C VAL A 142 -1.83 4.41 -4.21
N LEU A 143 -1.89 3.33 -3.45
CA LEU A 143 -0.71 2.60 -3.01
C LEU A 143 -0.62 1.32 -3.84
N MET A 144 0.26 1.33 -4.85
CA MET A 144 0.48 0.16 -5.71
C MET A 144 1.21 -0.94 -4.94
N LEU A 145 0.60 -2.11 -4.77
CA LEU A 145 1.13 -3.29 -4.08
C LEU A 145 1.84 -4.25 -5.04
N ASP A 146 1.25 -4.50 -6.21
CA ASP A 146 1.81 -5.33 -7.28
C ASP A 146 1.45 -4.75 -8.65
N GLY A 147 2.36 -4.89 -9.61
CA GLY A 147 2.28 -4.28 -10.95
C GLY A 147 2.85 -2.85 -11.03
N ASP A 148 2.76 -2.28 -12.23
CA ASP A 148 3.26 -0.93 -12.56
C ASP A 148 2.12 0.10 -12.57
N GLU A 149 2.24 1.14 -11.75
CA GLU A 149 1.20 2.19 -11.61
C GLU A 149 1.00 3.00 -12.89
N ASP A 150 2.07 3.31 -13.60
CA ASP A 150 1.96 4.06 -14.85
C ASP A 150 1.31 3.21 -15.95
N GLU A 151 1.59 1.90 -16.01
CA GLU A 151 0.90 0.97 -16.91
C GLU A 151 -0.58 0.86 -16.57
N PHE A 152 -0.91 0.71 -15.29
CA PHE A 152 -2.29 0.66 -14.81
C PHE A 152 -3.07 1.90 -15.25
N ARG A 153 -2.54 3.11 -14.98
CA ARG A 153 -3.20 4.38 -15.35
C ARG A 153 -3.33 4.55 -16.86
N ARG A 154 -2.27 4.27 -17.63
CA ARG A 154 -2.33 4.31 -19.10
C ARG A 154 -3.38 3.36 -19.67
N THR A 155 -3.60 2.21 -19.03
CA THR A 155 -4.60 1.24 -19.49
C THR A 155 -6.01 1.78 -19.28
N ILE A 156 -6.26 2.51 -18.19
CA ILE A 156 -7.55 3.17 -17.96
C ILE A 156 -7.73 4.33 -18.96
N GLU A 157 -6.73 5.18 -19.13
CA GLU A 157 -6.80 6.38 -19.98
C GLU A 157 -6.94 6.06 -21.48
N LYS A 158 -6.23 5.05 -21.99
CA LYS A 158 -6.30 4.69 -23.43
C LYS A 158 -7.70 4.30 -23.86
N GLU A 159 -8.44 3.65 -22.97
CA GLU A 159 -9.79 3.17 -23.28
C GLU A 159 -10.81 4.31 -23.21
N ASP A 160 -10.60 5.31 -22.33
CA ASP A 160 -11.38 6.57 -22.29
C ASP A 160 -11.29 7.39 -23.61
N TYR A 161 -10.19 7.28 -24.37
CA TYR A 161 -10.00 7.98 -25.65
C TYR A 161 -10.60 7.28 -26.86
N THR A 162 -11.00 6.01 -26.74
CA THR A 162 -11.49 5.23 -27.89
C THR A 162 -13.00 5.40 -28.13
N GLU A 163 -13.71 6.05 -27.20
CA GLU A 163 -15.16 6.38 -27.30
C GLU A 163 -15.48 7.86 -27.60
N ASN A 164 -14.47 8.72 -27.85
CA ASN A 164 -14.67 10.12 -28.30
C ASN A 164 -14.44 10.31 -29.81
#